data_AF-A0A9W2YKD5-F1
#
_entry.id   AF-A0A9W2YKD5-F1
#
_cell.length_a   1.000
_cell.length_b   1.000
_cell.length_c   1.000
_cell.angle_alpha   90.00
_cell.angle_beta   90.00
_cell.angle_gamma   90.00
#
_symmetry.space_group_name_H-M   'P 1'
#
loop_
_entity.id
_entity.type
_entity.pdbx_description
1 polymer ?
#
loop_
_entity_poly.entity_id
_entity_poly.type
_entity_poly.pdbx_seq_one_letter_code
_entity_poly.pdbx_strand_id
1 'polypeptide(L)'
;MIKTNMITMLLLLSALKLTECGPTVYTDGTTAVVWNFVGVSNSSCSVKDFKSTFWKENFDNFYMLDTLSLSEMANSCQLNSIESNTHKHLLRRRSIFNILEGIYPGTKWCGDGSLAVNYTDLGFYNDTDICCREHDHCDEFILPGKSKYGILNDQQYTICSCDCDKRLRSCLQNVGTFTSRAVGVLFFNVVGTRCMAIQENTLAGFSLGRTAYLVSPKPFNEGRPAHSFSEVLAGNVSVTGWLGSLLG
;
A
#
# COMPACT_ATOMS: atom_id res chain seq x y z
N MET A 1 24.11 -19.38 6.50
CA MET A 1 24.71 -18.42 7.45
C MET A 1 25.13 -17.16 6.70
N ILE A 2 24.30 -16.12 6.72
CA ILE A 2 24.71 -14.72 6.93
C ILE A 2 23.54 -14.11 7.72
N LYS A 3 23.64 -14.15 9.06
CA LYS A 3 22.81 -13.29 9.90
C LYS A 3 23.46 -11.92 9.80
N THR A 4 22.94 -11.03 8.96
CA THR A 4 23.21 -9.60 9.14
C THR A 4 22.63 -9.24 10.50
N ASN A 5 23.53 -8.97 11.45
CA ASN A 5 23.18 -8.65 12.82
C ASN A 5 22.27 -7.42 12.82
N MET A 6 21.10 -7.49 13.47
CA MET A 6 20.25 -6.32 13.76
C MET A 6 21.08 -5.15 14.32
N ILE A 7 22.14 -5.46 15.07
CA ILE A 7 23.09 -4.51 15.67
C ILE A 7 23.92 -3.76 14.61
N THR A 8 24.30 -4.38 13.48
CA THR A 8 25.03 -3.71 12.40
C THR A 8 24.16 -2.77 11.57
N MET A 9 22.85 -3.05 11.44
CA MET A 9 21.91 -2.08 10.85
C MET A 9 21.68 -0.90 11.79
N LEU A 10 21.52 -1.14 13.09
CA LEU A 10 21.37 -0.09 14.11
C LEU A 10 22.58 0.85 14.20
N LEU A 11 23.80 0.34 14.01
CA LEU A 11 25.00 1.19 13.98
C LEU A 11 25.12 2.00 12.68
N LEU A 12 24.67 1.47 11.54
CA LEU A 12 24.55 2.23 10.28
C LEU A 12 23.45 3.32 10.35
N LEU A 13 22.36 3.06 11.06
CA LEU A 13 21.28 4.03 11.31
C LEU A 13 21.70 5.19 12.23
N SER A 14 22.80 5.05 12.98
CA SER A 14 23.39 6.16 13.76
C SER A 14 24.34 7.05 12.96
N ALA A 15 24.84 6.56 11.81
CA ALA A 15 25.72 7.30 10.90
C ALA A 15 24.94 8.02 9.77
N LEU A 16 23.73 7.54 9.46
CA LEU A 16 22.74 8.24 8.66
C LEU A 16 21.93 9.12 9.61
N LYS A 17 21.91 10.44 9.41
CA LYS A 17 21.04 11.37 10.16
C LYS A 17 19.55 11.03 9.93
N LEU A 18 19.02 9.98 10.56
CA LEU A 18 17.60 9.62 10.55
C LEU A 18 16.86 10.27 11.71
N THR A 19 17.21 11.52 11.98
CA THR A 19 16.39 12.43 12.77
C THR A 19 15.49 13.17 11.80
N GLU A 20 14.19 12.88 11.89
CA GLU A 20 13.06 13.43 11.13
C GLU A 20 12.65 12.59 9.91
N CYS A 21 11.49 11.94 10.00
CA CYS A 21 10.78 11.41 8.84
C CYS A 21 10.41 12.59 7.95
N GLY A 22 11.25 12.90 6.96
CA GLY A 22 10.92 13.88 5.93
C GLY A 22 9.64 13.49 5.18
N PRO A 23 9.00 14.43 4.47
CA PRO A 23 7.78 14.14 3.74
C PRO A 23 7.99 13.03 2.72
N THR A 24 6.99 12.16 2.59
CA THR A 24 6.93 11.21 1.47
C THR A 24 6.38 11.95 0.26
N VAL A 25 7.13 11.92 -0.85
CA VAL A 25 6.76 12.61 -2.08
C VAL A 25 6.39 11.58 -3.14
N TYR A 26 5.18 11.68 -3.68
CA TYR A 26 4.70 10.92 -4.84
C TYR A 26 4.62 11.87 -6.03
N THR A 27 5.10 11.48 -7.21
CA THR A 27 5.16 12.37 -8.38
C THR A 27 5.04 11.62 -9.69
N ASP A 28 4.50 12.26 -10.72
CA ASP A 28 4.49 11.77 -12.11
C ASP A 28 5.52 12.52 -12.98
N GLY A 29 6.34 13.37 -12.36
CA GLY A 29 7.30 14.24 -13.02
C GLY A 29 6.77 15.65 -13.33
N THR A 30 5.47 15.90 -13.20
CA THR A 30 4.84 17.22 -13.38
C THR A 30 4.21 17.74 -12.11
N THR A 31 3.51 16.88 -11.37
CA THR A 31 2.80 17.20 -10.13
C THR A 31 3.39 16.35 -9.00
N ALA A 32 3.40 16.90 -7.79
CA ALA A 32 3.83 16.22 -6.59
C ALA A 32 2.70 16.19 -5.56
N VAL A 33 2.43 15.02 -5.00
CA VAL A 33 1.62 14.86 -3.80
C VAL A 33 2.58 14.62 -2.63
N VAL A 34 2.62 15.57 -1.71
CA VAL A 34 3.54 15.60 -0.59
C VAL A 34 2.78 15.26 0.67
N TRP A 35 3.14 14.13 1.28
CA TRP A 35 2.58 13.65 2.53
C TRP A 35 3.56 13.91 3.67
N ASN A 36 3.23 14.85 4.55
CA ASN A 36 3.99 15.14 5.75
C ASN A 36 3.44 14.29 6.90
N PHE A 37 4.15 13.25 7.30
CA PHE A 37 3.73 12.44 8.42
C PHE A 37 4.32 12.97 9.73
N VAL A 38 3.52 13.73 10.49
CA VAL A 38 3.88 14.26 11.82
C VAL A 38 3.22 13.41 12.94
N GLY A 39 2.71 12.23 12.59
CA GLY A 39 1.84 11.40 13.41
C GLY A 39 0.37 11.47 13.01
N VAL A 40 -0.42 10.54 13.52
CA VAL A 40 -1.82 10.29 13.11
C VAL A 40 -2.72 11.52 13.06
N SER A 41 -2.62 12.44 14.02
CA SER A 41 -3.53 13.60 14.12
C SER A 41 -3.04 14.87 13.41
N ASN A 42 -1.76 14.92 13.04
CA ASN A 42 -1.11 16.12 12.48
C ASN A 42 -0.50 15.86 11.10
N SER A 43 -0.76 14.69 10.49
CA SER A 43 -0.35 14.44 9.12
C SER A 43 -1.08 15.37 8.15
N SER A 44 -0.34 15.92 7.19
CA SER A 44 -0.91 16.81 6.18
C SER A 44 -0.54 16.35 4.78
N CYS A 45 -1.47 16.56 3.86
CA CYS A 45 -1.26 16.32 2.44
C CYS A 45 -1.28 17.66 1.69
N SER A 46 -0.35 17.83 0.74
CA SER A 46 -0.36 18.99 -0.15
C SER A 46 -0.02 18.59 -1.58
N VAL A 47 -0.73 19.18 -2.54
CA VAL A 47 -0.44 19.03 -3.97
C VAL A 47 0.39 20.23 -4.42
N LYS A 48 1.51 19.99 -5.11
CA LYS A 48 2.47 21.01 -5.55
C LYS A 48 2.96 20.73 -6.97
N ASP A 49 3.45 21.76 -7.66
CA ASP A 49 4.16 21.56 -8.93
C ASP A 49 5.52 20.87 -8.69
N PHE A 50 5.80 19.83 -9.47
CA PHE A 50 7.06 19.10 -9.39
C PHE A 50 8.10 19.72 -10.33
N LYS A 51 8.77 20.78 -9.86
CA LYS A 51 9.94 21.34 -10.55
C LYS A 51 11.17 20.45 -10.32
N SER A 52 11.53 19.67 -11.33
CA SER A 52 12.48 18.57 -11.21
C SER A 52 13.85 18.92 -10.62
N THR A 53 14.36 20.15 -10.76
CA THR A 53 15.64 20.57 -10.16
C THR A 53 15.55 20.82 -8.65
N PHE A 54 14.59 21.64 -8.20
CA PHE A 54 14.39 21.92 -6.77
C PHE A 54 14.15 20.64 -5.95
N TRP A 55 13.28 19.76 -6.43
CA TRP A 55 12.92 18.55 -5.69
C TRP A 55 14.06 17.53 -5.64
N LYS A 56 14.82 17.36 -6.74
CA LYS A 56 16.00 16.47 -6.76
C LYS A 56 17.15 16.97 -5.87
N GLU A 57 17.24 18.27 -5.64
CA GLU A 57 18.29 18.88 -4.79
C GLU A 57 17.93 18.86 -3.29
N ASN A 58 16.64 18.77 -2.95
CA ASN A 58 16.15 18.92 -1.57
C ASN A 58 15.49 17.66 -1.00
N PHE A 59 15.19 16.65 -1.82
CA PHE A 59 14.52 15.42 -1.39
C PHE A 59 15.10 14.19 -2.12
N ASP A 60 15.74 13.30 -1.36
CA ASP A 60 16.38 12.09 -1.91
C ASP A 60 15.38 10.94 -2.15
N ASN A 61 14.20 10.98 -1.52
CA ASN A 61 13.22 9.88 -1.54
C ASN A 61 11.87 10.35 -2.10
N PHE A 62 11.68 10.18 -3.42
CA PHE A 62 10.38 10.36 -4.08
C PHE A 62 10.00 9.12 -4.90
N TYR A 63 8.70 8.83 -4.96
CA TYR A 63 8.15 7.70 -5.72
C TYR A 63 7.55 8.19 -7.04
N MET A 64 8.12 7.73 -8.16
CA MET A 64 7.59 7.99 -9.50
C MET A 64 6.37 7.10 -9.75
N LEU A 65 5.23 7.72 -10.08
CA LEU A 65 3.95 7.06 -10.34
C LEU A 65 3.46 7.35 -11.76
N ASP A 66 2.52 6.55 -12.25
CA ASP A 66 1.73 6.91 -13.42
C ASP A 66 0.75 8.06 -13.11
N THR A 67 0.44 8.87 -14.12
CA THR A 67 -0.42 10.05 -13.98
C THR A 67 -1.80 9.72 -13.41
N LEU A 68 -2.38 8.55 -13.72
CA LEU A 68 -3.68 8.16 -13.17
C LEU A 68 -3.58 7.95 -11.66
N SER A 69 -2.62 7.14 -11.20
CA SER A 69 -2.35 6.93 -9.77
C SER A 69 -2.10 8.22 -9.03
N LEU A 70 -1.28 9.12 -9.59
CA LEU A 70 -1.02 10.41 -8.96
C LEU A 70 -2.27 11.28 -8.90
N SER A 71 -3.05 11.36 -9.98
CA SER A 71 -4.27 12.18 -10.04
C SER A 71 -5.29 11.75 -8.99
N GLU A 72 -5.45 10.45 -8.77
CA GLU A 72 -6.35 9.94 -7.74
C GLU A 72 -5.85 10.26 -6.32
N MET A 73 -4.53 10.13 -6.09
CA MET A 73 -3.93 10.54 -4.83
C MET A 73 -4.10 12.04 -4.58
N ALA A 74 -3.95 12.88 -5.60
CA ALA A 74 -4.14 14.33 -5.53
C ALA A 74 -5.60 14.71 -5.23
N ASN A 75 -6.58 14.04 -5.86
CA ASN A 75 -8.00 14.28 -5.57
C ASN A 75 -8.34 13.92 -4.12
N SER A 76 -7.81 12.78 -3.64
CA SER A 76 -8.01 12.33 -2.25
C SER A 76 -7.35 13.27 -1.23
N CYS A 77 -6.18 13.79 -1.60
CA CYS A 77 -5.45 14.79 -0.82
C CYS A 77 -6.28 16.06 -0.58
N GLN A 78 -7.06 16.48 -1.58
CA GLN A 78 -7.92 17.67 -1.51
C GLN A 78 -9.22 17.41 -0.70
N LEU A 79 -9.74 16.19 -0.72
CA LEU A 79 -10.93 15.77 0.05
C LEU A 79 -10.65 15.63 1.57
N ASN A 80 -9.37 15.43 1.97
CA ASN A 80 -8.93 15.27 3.36
C ASN A 80 -9.11 16.52 4.27
N SER A 81 -9.67 17.61 3.76
CA SER A 81 -10.04 18.77 4.59
C SER A 81 -11.19 18.48 5.57
N ILE A 82 -11.95 17.39 5.37
CA ILE A 82 -13.15 17.04 6.17
C ILE A 82 -12.87 15.92 7.19
N GLU A 83 -12.05 14.90 6.89
CA GLU A 83 -11.72 13.79 7.83
C GLU A 83 -10.91 14.24 9.06
N SER A 84 -10.20 15.36 8.96
CA SER A 84 -9.30 15.86 10.00
C SER A 84 -10.03 16.32 11.28
N ASN A 85 -11.28 16.75 11.23
CA ASN A 85 -11.91 17.42 12.38
C ASN A 85 -12.63 16.48 13.35
N THR A 86 -13.20 15.38 12.87
CA THR A 86 -13.98 14.44 13.69
C THR A 86 -13.11 13.53 14.55
N HIS A 87 -11.87 13.24 14.13
CA HIS A 87 -10.97 12.27 14.79
C HIS A 87 -9.89 12.88 15.69
N LYS A 88 -9.73 14.21 15.73
CA LYS A 88 -8.75 14.92 16.58
C LYS A 88 -8.90 14.64 18.08
N HIS A 89 -10.10 14.30 18.53
CA HIS A 89 -10.41 14.18 19.96
C HIS A 89 -10.09 12.81 20.59
N LEU A 90 -9.66 11.79 19.82
CA LEU A 90 -9.58 10.41 20.32
C LEU A 90 -8.17 9.81 20.49
N LEU A 91 -7.07 10.52 20.21
CA LEU A 91 -5.75 9.87 20.15
C LEU A 91 -4.70 10.41 21.13
N ARG A 92 -4.38 9.58 22.12
CA ARG A 92 -3.21 9.67 22.99
C ARG A 92 -1.98 9.10 22.26
N ARG A 93 -0.93 9.92 22.14
CA ARG A 93 0.43 9.67 21.61
C ARG A 93 0.86 8.19 21.52
N ARG A 94 1.20 7.73 20.29
CA ARG A 94 2.37 6.90 19.90
C ARG A 94 2.32 6.65 18.39
N SER A 95 3.13 7.35 17.60
CA SER A 95 3.06 7.27 16.14
C SER A 95 4.35 7.71 15.43
N ILE A 96 5.52 7.24 15.86
CA ILE A 96 6.78 7.49 15.12
C ILE A 96 7.63 6.24 14.89
N PHE A 97 7.30 5.08 15.48
CA PHE A 97 8.17 3.89 15.42
C PHE A 97 7.91 2.96 14.24
N ASN A 98 6.74 3.04 13.58
CA ASN A 98 6.33 2.05 12.56
C ASN A 98 7.14 2.13 11.24
N ILE A 99 7.76 3.29 10.92
CA ILE A 99 8.51 3.49 9.66
C ILE A 99 9.82 2.71 9.64
N LEU A 100 10.48 2.54 10.79
CA LEU A 100 11.75 1.80 10.89
C LEU A 100 11.54 0.27 10.78
N GLU A 101 10.30 -0.20 10.88
CA GLU A 101 9.90 -1.60 10.82
C GLU A 101 9.25 -1.97 9.47
N GLY A 102 9.24 -1.06 8.50
CA GLY A 102 8.68 -1.34 7.16
C GLY A 102 7.15 -1.39 7.12
N ILE A 103 6.47 -0.82 8.13
CA ILE A 103 5.00 -0.79 8.24
C ILE A 103 4.49 0.62 7.93
N TYR A 104 3.45 0.70 7.10
CA TYR A 104 2.90 1.98 6.70
C TYR A 104 2.39 2.77 7.93
N PRO A 105 2.70 4.07 8.05
CA PRO A 105 2.36 4.82 9.26
C PRO A 105 0.85 4.92 9.49
N GLY A 106 0.42 4.64 10.72
CA GLY A 106 -1.00 4.64 11.09
C GLY A 106 -1.72 3.33 10.76
N THR A 107 -1.03 2.33 10.21
CA THR A 107 -1.50 0.95 10.07
C THR A 107 -0.67 0.02 10.96
N LYS A 108 -1.08 -1.25 11.08
CA LYS A 108 -0.36 -2.30 11.81
C LYS A 108 -0.05 -3.53 10.95
N TRP A 109 -0.71 -3.69 9.82
CA TRP A 109 -0.63 -4.85 8.94
C TRP A 109 -0.10 -4.52 7.53
N CYS A 110 -0.02 -3.24 7.16
CA CYS A 110 0.44 -2.87 5.80
C CYS A 110 1.98 -2.72 5.75
N GLY A 111 2.70 -3.84 5.64
CA GLY A 111 4.16 -3.83 5.51
C GLY A 111 4.81 -5.21 5.64
N ASP A 112 6.07 -5.25 6.05
CA ASP A 112 6.77 -6.52 6.30
C ASP A 112 6.37 -7.11 7.65
N GLY A 113 5.48 -8.10 7.63
CA GLY A 113 4.86 -8.66 8.83
C GLY A 113 3.82 -7.72 9.43
N SER A 114 3.64 -7.76 10.76
CA SER A 114 2.68 -6.89 11.44
C SER A 114 3.13 -6.48 12.84
N LEU A 115 2.64 -5.31 13.27
CA LEU A 115 2.79 -4.76 14.64
C LEU A 115 1.58 -5.05 15.52
N ALA A 116 0.62 -5.80 15.00
CA ALA A 116 -0.62 -6.11 15.67
C ALA A 116 -0.38 -7.12 16.78
N VAL A 117 -0.94 -6.84 17.97
CA VAL A 117 -0.85 -7.77 19.11
C VAL A 117 -1.75 -8.98 18.91
N ASN A 118 -2.83 -8.82 18.13
CA ASN A 118 -3.77 -9.87 17.76
C ASN A 118 -4.53 -9.50 16.48
N TYR A 119 -5.29 -10.43 15.92
CA TYR A 119 -6.05 -10.25 14.68
C TYR A 119 -6.98 -9.02 14.65
N THR A 120 -7.57 -8.65 15.78
CA THR A 120 -8.49 -7.49 15.87
C THR A 120 -7.76 -6.17 16.12
N ASP A 121 -6.46 -6.21 16.36
CA ASP A 121 -5.65 -5.03 16.64
C ASP A 121 -5.31 -4.30 15.35
N LEU A 122 -6.11 -3.27 15.05
CA LEU A 122 -5.97 -2.44 13.87
C LEU A 122 -5.35 -1.08 14.23
N GLY A 123 -4.67 -0.49 13.24
CA GLY A 123 -4.18 0.87 13.27
C GLY A 123 -5.28 1.91 13.13
N PHE A 124 -4.86 3.16 13.05
CA PHE A 124 -5.77 4.30 12.88
C PHE A 124 -6.52 4.26 11.55
N TYR A 125 -5.83 3.94 10.46
CA TYR A 125 -6.45 3.77 9.14
C TYR A 125 -7.07 2.38 9.03
N ASN A 126 -8.00 2.08 9.93
CA ASN A 126 -8.60 0.76 10.15
C ASN A 126 -9.07 0.09 8.85
N ASP A 127 -9.79 0.80 7.98
CA ASP A 127 -10.34 0.24 6.73
C ASP A 127 -9.23 -0.16 5.76
N THR A 128 -8.16 0.64 5.68
CA THR A 128 -6.96 0.30 4.90
C THR A 128 -6.22 -0.88 5.53
N ASP A 129 -6.11 -0.87 6.85
CA ASP A 129 -5.37 -1.87 7.61
C ASP A 129 -6.03 -3.25 7.59
N ILE A 130 -7.38 -3.29 7.53
CA ILE A 130 -8.15 -4.52 7.31
C ILE A 130 -7.76 -5.15 5.97
N CYS A 131 -7.64 -4.37 4.90
CA CYS A 131 -7.24 -4.92 3.59
C CYS A 131 -5.88 -5.63 3.67
N CYS A 132 -4.92 -5.05 4.38
CA CYS A 132 -3.59 -5.63 4.56
C CYS A 132 -3.62 -6.86 5.48
N ARG A 133 -4.38 -6.80 6.57
CA ARG A 133 -4.58 -7.96 7.46
C ARG A 133 -5.15 -9.16 6.71
N GLU A 134 -6.19 -8.95 5.89
CA GLU A 134 -6.76 -10.05 5.09
C GLU A 134 -5.74 -10.61 4.08
N HIS A 135 -4.86 -9.77 3.54
CA HIS A 135 -3.79 -10.21 2.64
C HIS A 135 -2.70 -11.02 3.36
N ASP A 136 -2.30 -10.61 4.56
CA ASP A 136 -1.36 -11.34 5.41
C ASP A 136 -1.85 -12.75 5.78
N HIS A 137 -3.16 -12.96 5.79
CA HIS A 137 -3.81 -14.25 6.05
C HIS A 137 -4.13 -15.02 4.77
N CYS A 138 -3.40 -14.79 3.67
CA CYS A 138 -3.52 -15.59 2.47
C CYS A 138 -3.13 -17.07 2.75
N ASP A 139 -4.02 -18.02 2.48
CA ASP A 139 -3.74 -19.46 2.65
C ASP A 139 -2.66 -19.99 1.68
N GLU A 140 -2.54 -19.34 0.54
CA GLU A 140 -1.68 -19.75 -0.56
C GLU A 140 -0.53 -18.76 -0.73
N PHE A 141 0.59 -19.06 -0.07
CA PHE A 141 1.81 -18.26 -0.10
C PHE A 141 3.09 -19.11 -0.16
N ILE A 142 4.20 -18.45 -0.49
CA ILE A 142 5.57 -18.98 -0.44
C ILE A 142 6.45 -17.98 0.31
N LEU A 143 6.95 -18.36 1.49
CA LEU A 143 7.87 -17.53 2.28
C LEU A 143 9.23 -17.35 1.57
N PRO A 144 9.99 -16.28 1.89
CA PRO A 144 11.34 -16.08 1.39
C PRO A 144 12.22 -17.33 1.55
N GLY A 145 12.90 -17.72 0.46
CA GLY A 145 13.79 -18.89 0.41
C GLY A 145 13.09 -20.25 0.53
N LYS A 146 11.76 -20.31 0.47
CA LYS A 146 10.98 -21.56 0.47
C LYS A 146 10.49 -21.88 -0.94
N SER A 147 10.13 -23.15 -1.13
CA SER A 147 9.55 -23.62 -2.39
C SER A 147 8.16 -24.23 -2.17
N LYS A 148 7.23 -23.94 -3.08
CA LYS A 148 5.89 -24.54 -3.15
C LYS A 148 5.48 -24.65 -4.61
N TYR A 149 4.74 -25.70 -4.99
CA TYR A 149 4.27 -25.92 -6.37
C TYR A 149 5.37 -25.91 -7.45
N GLY A 150 6.61 -26.29 -7.09
CA GLY A 150 7.76 -26.23 -8.01
C GLY A 150 8.36 -24.84 -8.21
N ILE A 151 7.86 -23.81 -7.52
CA ILE A 151 8.39 -22.45 -7.53
C ILE A 151 9.26 -22.25 -6.29
N LEU A 152 10.49 -21.78 -6.46
CA LEU A 152 11.34 -21.25 -5.39
C LEU A 152 11.09 -19.74 -5.27
N ASN A 153 10.74 -19.27 -4.07
CA ASN A 153 10.73 -17.84 -3.78
C ASN A 153 12.16 -17.37 -3.46
N ASP A 154 12.82 -16.76 -4.45
CA ASP A 154 14.15 -16.17 -4.35
C ASP A 154 14.12 -14.70 -3.87
N GLN A 155 12.94 -14.16 -3.61
CA GLN A 155 12.73 -12.79 -3.16
C GLN A 155 12.87 -12.67 -1.64
N GLN A 156 13.09 -11.44 -1.17
CA GLN A 156 13.16 -11.13 0.27
C GLN A 156 11.77 -10.91 0.90
N TYR A 157 10.69 -11.03 0.12
CA TYR A 157 9.30 -10.86 0.55
C TYR A 157 8.48 -12.12 0.26
N THR A 158 7.35 -12.27 0.95
CA THR A 158 6.42 -13.38 0.73
C THR A 158 5.71 -13.25 -0.62
N ILE A 159 5.65 -14.34 -1.40
CA ILE A 159 4.85 -14.43 -2.63
C ILE A 159 3.50 -15.01 -2.28
N CYS A 160 2.43 -14.25 -2.45
CA CYS A 160 1.04 -14.70 -2.25
C CYS A 160 0.40 -15.16 -3.57
N SER A 161 -0.76 -15.81 -3.47
CA SER A 161 -1.55 -16.14 -4.65
C SER A 161 -2.07 -14.89 -5.35
N CYS A 162 -2.21 -14.96 -6.68
CA CYS A 162 -2.76 -13.85 -7.45
C CYS A 162 -4.20 -13.50 -7.04
N ASP A 163 -4.94 -14.42 -6.44
CA ASP A 163 -6.29 -14.14 -5.96
C ASP A 163 -6.30 -13.41 -4.62
N CYS A 164 -5.27 -13.59 -3.78
CA CYS A 164 -5.06 -12.75 -2.60
C CYS A 164 -4.66 -11.33 -3.01
N ASP A 165 -3.72 -11.19 -3.96
CA ASP A 165 -3.29 -9.88 -4.46
C ASP A 165 -4.43 -9.13 -5.17
N LYS A 166 -5.28 -9.80 -5.94
CA LYS A 166 -6.50 -9.20 -6.52
C LYS A 166 -7.45 -8.70 -5.43
N ARG A 167 -7.69 -9.51 -4.39
CA ARG A 167 -8.56 -9.13 -3.26
C ARG A 167 -8.01 -7.92 -2.51
N LEU A 168 -6.69 -7.89 -2.26
CA LEU A 168 -6.01 -6.73 -1.67
C LEU A 168 -6.24 -5.47 -2.53
N ARG A 169 -6.01 -5.57 -3.85
CA ARG A 169 -6.21 -4.46 -4.77
C ARG A 169 -7.65 -3.94 -4.71
N SER A 170 -8.63 -4.81 -4.89
CA SER A 170 -10.04 -4.42 -4.87
C SER A 170 -10.45 -3.81 -3.53
N CYS A 171 -9.97 -4.36 -2.42
CA CYS A 171 -10.22 -3.81 -1.10
C CYS A 171 -9.69 -2.38 -0.98
N LEU A 172 -8.41 -2.15 -1.32
CA LEU A 172 -7.78 -0.82 -1.23
C LEU A 172 -8.41 0.21 -2.19
N GLN A 173 -8.80 -0.22 -3.39
CA GLN A 173 -9.54 0.60 -4.35
C GLN A 173 -10.91 1.01 -3.79
N ASN A 174 -11.64 0.07 -3.16
CA ASN A 174 -12.95 0.32 -2.58
C ASN A 174 -12.89 1.23 -1.35
N VAL A 175 -11.86 1.09 -0.49
CA VAL A 175 -11.63 2.00 0.63
C VAL A 175 -11.44 3.43 0.14
N GLY A 176 -10.71 3.61 -0.96
CA GLY A 176 -10.69 4.88 -1.68
C GLY A 176 -10.28 6.09 -0.83
N THR A 177 -9.41 5.93 0.16
CA THR A 177 -8.80 7.04 0.93
C THR A 177 -7.42 7.39 0.38
N PHE A 178 -6.79 8.45 0.89
CA PHE A 178 -5.40 8.74 0.55
C PHE A 178 -4.47 7.58 0.98
N THR A 179 -4.63 7.10 2.22
CA THR A 179 -3.82 6.02 2.78
C THR A 179 -3.98 4.73 1.98
N SER A 180 -5.20 4.33 1.62
CA SER A 180 -5.42 3.10 0.84
C SER A 180 -4.80 3.17 -0.55
N ARG A 181 -4.88 4.34 -1.22
CA ARG A 181 -4.21 4.57 -2.51
C ARG A 181 -2.69 4.54 -2.38
N ALA A 182 -2.14 5.20 -1.35
CA ALA A 182 -0.70 5.21 -1.10
C ALA A 182 -0.16 3.79 -0.87
N VAL A 183 -0.82 3.00 -0.01
CA VAL A 183 -0.47 1.59 0.23
C VAL A 183 -0.57 0.77 -1.05
N GLY A 184 -1.67 0.91 -1.80
CA GLY A 184 -1.89 0.17 -3.05
C GLY A 184 -0.82 0.46 -4.10
N VAL A 185 -0.50 1.72 -4.32
CA VAL A 185 0.55 2.13 -5.26
C VAL A 185 1.92 1.65 -4.81
N LEU A 186 2.26 1.76 -3.53
CA LEU A 186 3.53 1.25 -3.01
C LEU A 186 3.65 -0.25 -3.26
N PHE A 187 2.60 -1.04 -2.99
CA PHE A 187 2.61 -2.48 -3.17
C PHE A 187 2.69 -2.89 -4.66
N PHE A 188 1.76 -2.39 -5.49
CA PHE A 188 1.58 -2.87 -6.87
C PHE A 188 2.47 -2.19 -7.90
N ASN A 189 2.88 -0.94 -7.68
CA ASN A 189 3.62 -0.16 -8.69
C ASN A 189 5.09 0.04 -8.29
N VAL A 190 5.38 0.27 -7.00
CA VAL A 190 6.74 0.55 -6.54
C VAL A 190 7.49 -0.73 -6.19
N VAL A 191 6.94 -1.55 -5.29
CA VAL A 191 7.54 -2.85 -4.93
C VAL A 191 7.32 -3.85 -6.07
N GLY A 192 6.10 -3.87 -6.64
CA GLY A 192 5.79 -4.68 -7.82
C GLY A 192 5.97 -6.18 -7.56
N THR A 193 5.42 -6.69 -6.47
CA THR A 193 5.53 -8.11 -6.11
C THR A 193 4.89 -8.99 -7.18
N ARG A 194 5.60 -10.05 -7.60
CA ARG A 194 5.00 -11.13 -8.39
C ARG A 194 4.05 -11.94 -7.52
N CYS A 195 2.98 -12.42 -8.10
CA CYS A 195 2.05 -13.35 -7.46
C CYS A 195 2.14 -14.74 -8.10
N MET A 196 1.59 -15.77 -7.45
CA MET A 196 1.46 -17.10 -8.06
C MET A 196 0.03 -17.39 -8.49
N ALA A 197 -0.16 -17.76 -9.76
CA ALA A 197 -1.43 -18.27 -10.26
C ALA A 197 -1.44 -19.79 -10.10
N ILE A 198 -2.45 -20.29 -9.39
CA ILE A 198 -2.62 -21.73 -9.09
C ILE A 198 -3.60 -22.31 -10.11
N GLN A 199 -3.24 -23.46 -10.68
CA GLN A 199 -4.07 -24.23 -11.60
C GLN A 199 -4.35 -25.60 -11.00
N GLU A 200 -5.63 -25.97 -10.96
CA GLU A 200 -6.05 -27.33 -10.63
C GLU A 200 -5.96 -28.20 -11.87
N ASN A 201 -5.22 -29.30 -11.77
CA ASN A 201 -5.07 -30.23 -12.87
C ASN A 201 -6.04 -31.39 -12.66
N THR A 202 -6.99 -31.55 -13.59
CA THR A 202 -7.94 -32.66 -13.57
C THR A 202 -7.85 -33.48 -14.85
N LEU A 203 -7.89 -34.80 -14.73
CA LEU A 203 -7.97 -35.73 -15.87
C LEU A 203 -9.17 -36.64 -15.67
N ALA A 204 -10.12 -36.59 -16.61
CA ALA A 204 -11.37 -37.35 -16.55
C ALA A 204 -12.13 -37.21 -15.21
N GLY A 205 -12.09 -36.02 -14.59
CA GLY A 205 -12.75 -35.74 -13.30
C GLY A 205 -11.94 -36.10 -12.05
N PHE A 206 -10.76 -36.69 -12.18
CA PHE A 206 -9.86 -36.96 -11.05
C PHE A 206 -8.85 -35.83 -10.86
N SER A 207 -8.67 -35.37 -9.61
CA SER A 207 -7.65 -34.39 -9.25
C SER A 207 -6.25 -34.99 -9.33
N LEU A 208 -5.40 -34.41 -10.17
CA LEU A 208 -3.98 -34.74 -10.29
C LEU A 208 -3.10 -33.80 -9.46
N GLY A 209 -3.71 -33.00 -8.59
CA GLY A 209 -3.02 -32.00 -7.78
C GLY A 209 -3.02 -30.61 -8.42
N ARG A 210 -2.21 -29.72 -7.83
CA ARG A 210 -2.16 -28.30 -8.19
C ARG A 210 -0.76 -27.93 -8.67
N THR A 211 -0.69 -27.19 -9.77
CA THR A 211 0.54 -26.54 -10.24
C THR A 211 0.40 -25.03 -10.12
N ALA A 212 1.51 -24.30 -10.08
CA ALA A 212 1.47 -22.85 -10.10
C ALA A 212 2.56 -22.27 -10.99
N TYR A 213 2.37 -21.03 -11.43
CA TYR A 213 3.37 -20.25 -12.14
C TYR A 213 3.32 -18.80 -11.66
N LEU A 214 4.46 -18.10 -11.77
CA LEU A 214 4.56 -16.70 -11.37
C LEU A 214 3.93 -15.80 -12.44
N VAL A 215 3.20 -14.80 -11.97
CA VAL A 215 2.58 -13.77 -12.78
C VAL A 215 3.20 -12.42 -12.42
N SER A 216 3.49 -11.64 -13.46
CA SER A 216 4.02 -10.28 -13.30
C SER A 216 3.05 -9.39 -12.52
N PRO A 217 3.57 -8.43 -11.74
CA PRO A 217 2.76 -7.46 -11.02
C PRO A 217 1.87 -6.69 -12.01
N LYS A 218 0.69 -6.36 -11.51
CA LYS A 218 -0.34 -5.63 -12.23
C LYS A 218 -0.53 -4.29 -11.51
N PRO A 219 -0.53 -3.14 -12.20
CA PRO A 219 -0.62 -1.83 -11.56
C PRO A 219 -1.87 -1.69 -10.67
N PHE A 220 -1.77 -0.86 -9.63
CA PHE A 220 -2.86 -0.65 -8.67
C PHE A 220 -4.17 -0.23 -9.34
N ASN A 221 -4.11 0.56 -10.40
CA ASN A 221 -5.29 1.08 -11.11
C ASN A 221 -5.71 0.22 -12.31
N GLU A 222 -5.13 -0.96 -12.49
CA GLU A 222 -5.56 -1.88 -13.53
C GLU A 222 -7.06 -2.22 -13.38
N GLY A 223 -7.81 -2.12 -14.49
CA GLY A 223 -9.24 -2.44 -14.55
C GLY A 223 -10.17 -1.35 -14.02
N ARG A 224 -9.64 -0.25 -13.47
CA ARG A 224 -10.45 0.91 -13.10
C ARG A 224 -10.75 1.76 -14.35
N PRO A 225 -12.01 2.15 -14.61
CA PRO A 225 -12.30 3.11 -15.67
C PRO A 225 -11.55 4.41 -15.37
N ALA A 226 -10.85 4.94 -16.37
CA ALA A 226 -10.25 6.27 -16.28
C ALA A 226 -11.39 7.28 -16.17
N HIS A 227 -11.74 7.70 -14.96
CA HIS A 227 -12.65 8.82 -14.79
C HIS A 227 -11.98 10.06 -15.39
N SER A 228 -12.65 10.67 -16.36
CA SER A 228 -12.10 11.86 -17.00
C SER A 228 -11.99 12.98 -15.96
N PHE A 229 -10.86 13.68 -15.99
CA PHE A 229 -10.55 14.79 -15.09
C PHE A 229 -11.67 15.88 -15.05
N SER A 230 -12.54 15.91 -16.07
CA SER A 230 -13.72 16.78 -16.16
C SER A 230 -14.89 16.41 -15.24
N GLU A 231 -15.03 15.18 -14.77
CA GLU A 231 -16.16 14.79 -13.89
C GLU A 231 -15.90 15.14 -12.42
N VAL A 232 -14.63 15.15 -12.00
CA VAL A 232 -14.22 15.47 -10.62
C VAL A 232 -14.38 16.96 -10.31
N LEU A 233 -14.06 17.84 -11.27
CA LEU A 233 -14.24 19.29 -11.12
C LEU A 233 -15.72 19.72 -11.16
N ALA A 234 -16.61 18.86 -11.67
CA ALA A 234 -18.03 19.16 -11.80
C ALA A 234 -18.85 18.86 -10.52
N GLY A 235 -18.25 18.33 -9.44
CA GLY A 235 -18.95 18.06 -8.19
C GLY A 235 -20.07 17.00 -8.28
N ASN A 236 -20.11 16.21 -9.35
CA ASN A 236 -21.23 15.31 -9.65
C ASN A 236 -21.07 13.89 -9.08
N VAL A 237 -20.02 13.60 -8.31
CA VAL A 237 -19.85 12.29 -7.67
C VAL A 237 -20.36 12.34 -6.22
N SER A 238 -21.58 11.84 -6.03
CA SER A 238 -22.09 11.46 -4.71
C SER A 238 -21.37 10.19 -4.23
N VAL A 239 -20.70 10.26 -3.08
CA VAL A 239 -19.97 9.14 -2.45
C VAL A 239 -20.91 8.09 -1.83
N THR A 240 -22.23 8.17 -2.05
CA THR A 240 -23.22 7.27 -1.42
C THR A 240 -23.67 6.09 -2.29
N GLY A 241 -23.01 5.82 -3.42
CA GLY A 241 -23.49 4.88 -4.43
C GLY A 241 -23.16 3.38 -4.28
N TRP A 242 -22.58 2.90 -3.17
CA TRP A 242 -22.08 1.50 -3.08
C TRP A 242 -22.83 0.59 -2.09
N LEU A 243 -24.06 0.94 -1.69
CA LEU A 243 -24.92 0.07 -0.85
C LEU A 243 -26.12 -0.54 -1.61
N GLY A 244 -26.05 -0.64 -2.94
CA GLY A 244 -27.22 -0.97 -3.79
C GLY A 244 -27.10 -2.22 -4.66
N SER A 245 -26.38 -3.27 -4.26
CA SER A 245 -26.30 -4.50 -5.10
C SER A 245 -26.22 -5.82 -4.33
N LEU A 246 -26.92 -5.93 -3.19
CA LEU A 246 -27.08 -7.20 -2.47
C LEU A 246 -28.55 -7.59 -2.17
N LEU A 247 -29.52 -6.96 -2.83
CA LEU A 247 -30.89 -7.46 -2.88
C LEU A 247 -31.46 -7.19 -4.28
N GLY A 248 -31.37 -8.21 -5.14
CA GLY A 248 -31.91 -8.27 -6.49
C GLY A 248 -31.70 -9.66 -7.05
#